data_AF-A0A6P0L059-F1
#
_entry.id   AF-A0A6P0L059-F1
#
_cell.length_a   1.000
_cell.length_b   1.000
_cell.length_c   1.000
_cell.angle_alpha   90.00
_cell.angle_beta   90.00
_cell.angle_gamma   90.00
#
_symmetry.space_group_name_H-M   'P 1'
#
loop_
_entity.id
_entity.type
_entity.pdbx_description
1 polymer ?
#
loop_
_entity_poly.entity_id
_entity_poly.type
_entity_poly.pdbx_seq_one_letter_code
_entity_poly.pdbx_strand_id
1 'polypeptide(L)'
;MSKQRKPRGVSASPEGLKRLNQARASQRDDEGNPLTYEGLAVKAKMTDRTVKRFFRGIAVDRNNAYAIIEALGLRPEDVLSPEESLVSESIEQIQAKDTGDSERAGELIKGLETALSEFKKSEEASLQAMEWLKANRKALAQEAAEAALRKHYDQKPNNIDTDYSGDIEVFSQEIRKYLKLIYSCLKVGSWELMDRAIQESLIPVNRDLQLYVDALDFIKNQKVSLSFAPEQGNELTLCLDYLIKIIPIRF
;
A
#
# COMPACT_ATOMS: atom_id res chain seq x y z
N MET A 1 -4.70 23.67 -31.48
CA MET A 1 -4.94 23.06 -30.16
C MET A 1 -4.42 21.62 -30.17
N SER A 2 -3.36 21.31 -29.43
CA SER A 2 -2.76 19.97 -29.43
C SER A 2 -3.67 19.00 -28.67
N LYS A 3 -4.20 17.98 -29.35
CA LYS A 3 -4.81 16.81 -28.69
C LYS A 3 -3.81 16.28 -27.66
N GLN A 4 -4.17 16.27 -26.39
CA GLN A 4 -3.39 15.60 -25.35
C GLN A 4 -3.15 14.15 -25.80
N ARG A 5 -1.88 13.80 -26.05
CA ARG A 5 -1.50 12.44 -26.43
C ARG A 5 -1.70 11.55 -25.21
N LYS A 6 -2.57 10.54 -25.33
CA LYS A 6 -2.80 9.51 -24.30
C LYS A 6 -1.47 8.87 -23.88
N PRO A 7 -1.24 8.59 -22.59
CA PRO A 7 -0.05 7.88 -22.15
C PRO A 7 -0.10 6.45 -22.72
N ARG A 8 0.75 6.17 -23.72
CA ARG A 8 0.90 4.83 -24.33
C ARG A 8 1.82 3.90 -23.52
N GLY A 9 2.24 4.34 -22.34
CA GLY A 9 3.27 3.68 -21.57
C GLY A 9 2.68 2.67 -20.60
N VAL A 10 3.29 1.49 -20.51
CA VAL A 10 2.98 0.45 -19.51
C VAL A 10 4.17 0.30 -18.56
N SER A 11 3.89 -0.02 -17.31
CA SER A 11 4.89 -0.29 -16.27
C SER A 11 4.70 -1.69 -15.69
N ALA A 12 5.78 -2.25 -15.14
CA ALA A 12 5.71 -3.49 -14.38
C ALA A 12 5.03 -3.24 -13.03
N SER A 13 4.21 -4.20 -12.57
CA SER A 13 3.65 -4.19 -11.21
C SER A 13 4.77 -4.39 -10.18
N PRO A 14 4.55 -4.08 -8.88
CA PRO A 14 5.55 -4.35 -7.84
C PRO A 14 6.02 -5.81 -7.81
N GLU A 15 5.10 -6.76 -8.04
CA GLU A 15 5.42 -8.19 -8.12
C GLU A 15 6.13 -8.53 -9.44
N GLY A 16 5.71 -7.90 -10.55
CA GLY A 16 6.38 -8.01 -11.83
C GLY A 16 7.82 -7.53 -11.81
N LEU A 17 8.12 -6.45 -11.08
CA LEU A 17 9.50 -5.98 -10.87
C LEU A 17 10.35 -7.01 -10.12
N LYS A 18 9.79 -7.72 -9.14
CA LYS A 18 10.53 -8.81 -8.47
C LYS A 18 10.82 -9.93 -9.46
N ARG A 19 9.84 -10.35 -10.25
CA ARG A 19 9.98 -11.42 -11.25
C ARG A 19 10.99 -11.04 -12.34
N LEU A 20 10.96 -9.81 -12.83
CA LEU A 20 11.97 -9.28 -13.76
C LEU A 20 13.38 -9.36 -13.18
N ASN A 21 13.56 -8.93 -11.92
CA ASN A 21 14.87 -8.99 -11.27
C ASN A 21 15.34 -10.42 -11.04
N GLN A 22 14.44 -11.33 -10.65
CA GLN A 22 14.74 -12.76 -10.48
C GLN A 22 15.13 -13.41 -11.81
N ALA A 23 14.34 -13.20 -12.87
CA ALA A 23 14.60 -13.76 -14.19
C ALA A 23 15.91 -13.24 -14.79
N ARG A 24 16.21 -11.94 -14.62
CA ARG A 24 17.51 -11.40 -15.06
C ARG A 24 18.67 -12.03 -14.26
N ALA A 25 18.52 -12.18 -12.94
CA ALA A 25 19.57 -12.74 -12.09
C ALA A 25 19.84 -14.24 -12.36
N SER A 26 18.82 -15.00 -12.80
CA SER A 26 18.96 -16.41 -13.14
C SER A 26 19.56 -16.64 -14.53
N GLN A 27 19.43 -15.68 -15.45
CA GLN A 27 20.00 -15.80 -16.79
C GLN A 27 21.49 -15.49 -16.83
N ARG A 28 22.16 -16.09 -17.83
CA ARG A 28 23.54 -15.83 -18.21
C ARG A 28 23.59 -15.36 -19.66
N ASP A 29 24.62 -14.62 -20.02
CA ASP A 29 24.95 -14.33 -21.40
C ASP A 29 25.69 -15.51 -22.06
N ASP A 30 26.01 -15.35 -23.34
CA ASP A 30 26.66 -16.38 -24.16
C ASP A 30 28.09 -16.70 -23.67
N GLU A 31 28.67 -15.84 -22.83
CA GLU A 31 29.98 -16.00 -22.20
C GLU A 31 29.88 -16.62 -20.79
N GLY A 32 28.67 -16.92 -20.31
CA GLY A 32 28.42 -17.50 -18.99
C GLY A 32 28.41 -16.48 -17.85
N ASN A 33 28.46 -15.18 -18.14
CA ASN A 33 28.40 -14.10 -17.15
C ASN A 33 26.94 -13.74 -16.80
N PRO A 34 26.69 -13.12 -15.63
CA PRO A 34 25.35 -12.65 -15.27
C PRO A 34 24.77 -11.67 -16.29
N LEU A 35 23.52 -11.87 -16.70
CA LEU A 35 22.87 -11.02 -17.70
C LEU A 35 22.77 -9.55 -17.23
N THR A 36 23.50 -8.67 -17.90
CA THR A 36 23.49 -7.23 -17.62
C THR A 36 22.30 -6.54 -18.30
N TYR A 37 22.00 -5.29 -17.91
CA TYR A 37 21.00 -4.49 -18.62
C TYR A 37 21.37 -4.22 -20.08
N GLU A 38 22.66 -4.09 -20.37
CA GLU A 38 23.17 -3.91 -21.73
C GLU A 38 22.97 -5.18 -22.56
N GLY A 39 23.33 -6.35 -22.00
CA GLY A 39 23.07 -7.64 -22.65
C GLY A 39 21.58 -7.90 -22.90
N LEU A 40 20.74 -7.54 -21.93
CA LEU A 40 19.28 -7.62 -22.10
C LEU A 40 18.77 -6.65 -23.16
N ALA A 41 19.34 -5.44 -23.25
CA ALA A 41 18.98 -4.46 -24.27
C ALA A 41 19.32 -4.95 -25.68
N VAL A 42 20.46 -5.64 -25.85
CA VAL A 42 20.82 -6.30 -27.11
C VAL A 42 19.81 -7.41 -27.46
N LYS A 43 19.49 -8.30 -26.50
CA LYS A 43 18.47 -9.35 -26.69
C LYS A 43 17.10 -8.79 -27.09
N ALA A 44 16.68 -7.71 -26.42
CA ALA A 44 15.40 -7.05 -26.68
C ALA A 44 15.43 -6.04 -27.83
N LYS A 45 16.59 -5.90 -28.53
CA LYS A 45 16.81 -4.98 -29.66
C LYS A 45 16.45 -3.52 -29.36
N MET A 46 16.87 -3.01 -28.21
CA MET A 46 16.57 -1.64 -27.77
C MET A 46 17.73 -1.01 -26.98
N THR A 47 17.53 0.23 -26.51
CA THR A 47 18.53 0.91 -25.67
C THR A 47 18.48 0.44 -24.22
N ASP A 48 19.64 0.34 -23.58
CA ASP A 48 19.78 0.02 -22.16
C ASP A 48 19.02 1.01 -21.26
N ARG A 49 18.90 2.27 -21.69
CA ARG A 49 18.12 3.31 -21.03
C ARG A 49 16.65 2.92 -20.93
N THR A 50 16.04 2.37 -21.98
CA THR A 50 14.65 1.90 -21.96
C THR A 50 14.48 0.72 -21.01
N VAL A 51 15.43 -0.23 -21.02
CA VAL A 51 15.42 -1.38 -20.11
C VAL A 51 15.53 -0.93 -18.65
N LYS A 52 16.52 -0.09 -18.33
CA LYS A 52 16.72 0.48 -16.98
C LYS A 52 15.49 1.26 -16.51
N ARG A 53 14.83 1.98 -17.41
CA ARG A 53 13.59 2.72 -17.12
C ARG A 53 12.46 1.77 -16.72
N PHE A 54 12.25 0.70 -17.48
CA PHE A 54 11.22 -0.30 -17.17
C PHE A 54 11.48 -1.03 -15.84
N PHE A 55 12.74 -1.40 -15.57
CA PHE A 55 13.15 -2.02 -14.29
C PHE A 55 13.07 -1.08 -13.08
N ARG A 56 12.88 0.22 -13.28
CA ARG A 56 12.61 1.21 -12.23
C ARG A 56 11.10 1.42 -12.00
N GLY A 57 10.25 0.64 -12.66
CA GLY A 57 8.79 0.82 -12.61
C GLY A 57 8.29 2.01 -13.40
N ILE A 58 9.14 2.65 -14.23
CA ILE A 58 8.73 3.80 -15.02
C ILE A 58 8.11 3.32 -16.33
N ALA A 59 6.94 3.86 -16.67
CA ALA A 59 6.22 3.51 -17.89
C ALA A 59 7.08 3.67 -19.16
N VAL A 60 7.07 2.65 -20.01
CA VAL A 60 7.71 2.59 -21.33
C VAL A 60 6.70 2.18 -22.40
N ASP A 61 7.00 2.42 -23.67
CA ASP A 61 6.13 1.97 -24.77
C ASP A 61 5.79 0.48 -24.66
N ARG A 62 4.54 0.13 -24.94
CA ARG A 62 3.99 -1.21 -24.79
C ARG A 62 4.81 -2.27 -25.52
N ASN A 63 5.23 -2.01 -26.77
CA ASN A 63 6.05 -2.96 -27.53
C ASN A 63 7.43 -3.17 -26.90
N ASN A 64 8.01 -2.11 -26.32
CA ASN A 64 9.27 -2.22 -25.60
C ASN A 64 9.13 -3.03 -24.31
N ALA A 65 8.03 -2.86 -23.57
CA ALA A 65 7.78 -3.67 -22.38
C ALA A 65 7.66 -5.16 -22.72
N TYR A 66 6.85 -5.51 -23.74
CA TYR A 66 6.72 -6.89 -24.20
C TYR A 66 8.06 -7.50 -24.63
N ALA A 67 8.85 -6.79 -25.43
CA ALA A 67 10.16 -7.27 -25.88
C ALA A 67 11.13 -7.52 -24.71
N ILE A 68 11.11 -6.70 -23.65
CA ILE A 68 11.93 -6.93 -22.45
C ILE A 68 11.46 -8.19 -21.69
N ILE A 69 10.15 -8.35 -21.54
CA ILE A 69 9.53 -9.47 -20.82
C ILE A 69 9.81 -10.79 -21.55
N GLU A 70 9.61 -10.82 -22.86
CA GLU A 70 9.89 -11.99 -23.71
C GLU A 70 11.38 -12.35 -23.74
N ALA A 71 12.28 -11.36 -23.79
CA ALA A 71 13.71 -11.59 -23.72
C ALA A 71 14.15 -12.27 -22.40
N LEU A 72 13.33 -12.17 -21.35
CA LEU A 72 13.53 -12.84 -20.07
C LEU A 72 12.75 -14.15 -19.94
N GLY A 73 12.01 -14.56 -20.97
CA GLY A 73 11.19 -15.77 -20.97
C GLY A 73 9.99 -15.69 -20.01
N LEU A 74 9.58 -14.48 -19.64
CA LEU A 74 8.42 -14.26 -18.78
C LEU A 74 7.18 -14.03 -19.65
N ARG A 75 5.99 -14.19 -19.05
CA ARG A 75 4.74 -13.80 -19.69
C ARG A 75 4.36 -12.37 -19.29
N PRO A 76 3.68 -11.61 -20.16
CA PRO A 76 3.29 -10.25 -19.83
C PRO A 76 2.32 -10.17 -18.65
N GLU A 77 1.40 -11.13 -18.52
CA GLU A 77 0.46 -11.28 -17.40
C GLU A 77 1.18 -11.40 -16.05
N ASP A 78 2.39 -11.95 -16.06
CA ASP A 78 3.19 -12.21 -14.88
C ASP A 78 3.98 -10.97 -14.45
N VAL A 79 4.06 -9.92 -15.29
CA VAL A 79 4.94 -8.76 -15.09
C VAL A 79 4.20 -7.44 -15.12
N LEU A 80 3.24 -7.30 -16.02
CA LEU A 80 2.40 -6.12 -16.14
C LEU A 80 1.25 -6.22 -15.14
N SER A 81 0.75 -5.09 -14.67
CA SER A 81 -0.42 -5.10 -13.78
C SER A 81 -1.63 -5.64 -14.56
N PRO A 82 -2.25 -6.78 -14.16
CA PRO A 82 -3.36 -7.39 -14.88
C PRO A 82 -4.53 -6.42 -15.05
N GLU A 83 -4.74 -5.58 -14.04
CA GLU A 83 -5.82 -4.59 -13.98
C GLU A 83 -5.65 -3.48 -15.02
N GLU A 84 -4.43 -3.04 -15.30
CA GLU A 84 -4.18 -2.01 -16.33
C GLU A 84 -4.31 -2.56 -17.76
N SER A 85 -3.84 -3.79 -17.99
CA SER A 85 -3.90 -4.43 -19.31
C SER A 85 -5.33 -4.82 -19.68
N LEU A 86 -6.08 -5.42 -18.73
CA LEU A 86 -7.46 -5.84 -18.96
C LEU A 86 -8.39 -4.67 -19.20
N VAL A 87 -8.21 -3.56 -18.47
CA VAL A 87 -9.03 -2.37 -18.67
C VAL A 87 -8.66 -1.71 -19.99
N SER A 88 -7.37 -1.54 -20.29
CA SER A 88 -6.95 -0.92 -21.57
C SER A 88 -7.42 -1.73 -22.78
N GLU A 89 -7.30 -3.05 -22.73
CA GLU A 89 -7.77 -3.96 -23.78
C GLU A 89 -9.30 -3.99 -23.88
N SER A 90 -10.01 -3.96 -22.75
CA SER A 90 -11.48 -3.89 -22.75
C SER A 90 -11.97 -2.56 -23.33
N ILE A 91 -11.29 -1.44 -23.00
CA ILE A 91 -11.57 -0.11 -23.56
C ILE A 91 -11.33 -0.12 -25.08
N GLU A 92 -10.22 -0.72 -25.54
CA GLU A 92 -9.91 -0.84 -26.96
C GLU A 92 -10.93 -1.72 -27.71
N GLN A 93 -11.38 -2.83 -27.11
CA GLN A 93 -12.38 -3.72 -27.70
C GLN A 93 -13.77 -3.10 -27.75
N ILE A 94 -14.15 -2.30 -26.75
CA ILE A 94 -15.42 -1.55 -26.72
C ILE A 94 -15.39 -0.40 -27.73
N GLN A 95 -14.26 0.31 -27.87
CA GLN A 95 -14.10 1.39 -28.84
C GLN A 95 -13.99 0.90 -30.29
N ALA A 96 -13.48 -0.32 -30.51
CA ALA A 96 -13.36 -0.93 -31.84
C ALA A 96 -14.66 -1.57 -32.35
N LYS A 97 -15.59 -1.94 -31.45
CA LYS A 97 -16.94 -2.36 -31.82
C LYS A 97 -17.80 -1.12 -32.01
N ASP A 98 -18.08 -0.76 -33.26
CA ASP A 98 -19.03 0.27 -33.64
C ASP A 98 -20.46 -0.18 -33.27
N THR A 99 -20.80 -0.10 -31.99
CA THR A 99 -22.15 -0.26 -31.49
C THR A 99 -22.77 1.11 -31.42
N GLY A 100 -23.93 1.30 -32.07
CA GLY A 100 -24.72 2.55 -32.10
C GLY A 100 -25.22 3.07 -30.73
N ASP A 101 -24.65 2.57 -29.63
CA ASP A 101 -24.82 2.98 -28.23
C ASP A 101 -23.51 3.63 -27.69
N SER A 102 -22.75 4.25 -28.60
CA SER A 102 -21.40 4.82 -28.43
C SER A 102 -21.25 5.76 -27.22
N GLU A 103 -22.31 6.49 -26.88
CA GLU A 103 -22.31 7.44 -25.78
C GLU A 103 -22.30 6.74 -24.40
N ARG A 104 -23.13 5.70 -24.24
CA ARG A 104 -23.20 4.89 -23.01
C ARG A 104 -21.93 4.07 -22.78
N ALA A 105 -21.34 3.56 -23.85
CA ALA A 105 -20.03 2.90 -23.82
C ALA A 105 -18.91 3.89 -23.42
N GLY A 106 -18.94 5.12 -23.95
CA GLY A 106 -18.01 6.18 -23.58
C GLY A 106 -18.10 6.60 -22.11
N GLU A 107 -19.33 6.69 -21.57
CA GLU A 107 -19.56 6.98 -20.15
C GLU A 107 -19.03 5.88 -19.23
N LEU A 108 -19.27 4.61 -19.56
CA LEU A 108 -18.76 3.47 -18.79
C LEU A 108 -17.23 3.42 -18.79
N ILE A 109 -16.60 3.67 -19.94
CA ILE A 109 -15.14 3.75 -20.06
C ILE A 109 -14.60 4.87 -19.17
N LYS A 110 -15.21 6.05 -19.22
CA LYS A 110 -14.79 7.17 -18.39
C LYS A 110 -14.96 6.87 -16.90
N GLY A 111 -16.05 6.21 -16.52
CA GLY A 111 -16.29 5.76 -15.14
C GLY A 111 -15.23 4.77 -14.65
N LEU A 112 -14.83 3.81 -15.50
CA LEU A 112 -13.75 2.87 -15.20
C LEU A 112 -12.38 3.58 -15.07
N GLU A 113 -12.06 4.51 -15.97
CA GLU A 113 -10.84 5.32 -15.89
C GLU A 113 -10.77 6.12 -14.58
N THR A 114 -11.88 6.72 -14.17
CA THR A 114 -11.99 7.42 -12.88
C THR A 114 -11.78 6.47 -11.72
N ALA A 115 -12.48 5.33 -11.67
CA ALA A 115 -12.36 4.36 -10.59
C ALA A 115 -10.93 3.80 -10.46
N LEU A 116 -10.25 3.54 -11.58
CA LEU A 116 -8.85 3.09 -11.56
C LEU A 116 -7.89 4.16 -11.08
N SER A 117 -8.11 5.41 -11.48
CA SER A 117 -7.30 6.54 -11.01
C SER A 117 -7.46 6.74 -9.50
N GLU A 118 -8.68 6.61 -8.99
CA GLU A 118 -8.97 6.65 -7.55
C GLU A 118 -8.36 5.47 -6.81
N PHE A 119 -8.48 4.26 -7.34
CA PHE A 119 -7.88 3.06 -6.76
C PHE A 119 -6.36 3.17 -6.64
N LYS A 120 -5.67 3.64 -7.69
CA LYS A 120 -4.22 3.87 -7.67
C LYS A 120 -3.79 4.91 -6.64
N LYS A 121 -4.53 6.01 -6.53
CA LYS A 121 -4.27 7.03 -5.52
C LYS A 121 -4.44 6.45 -4.11
N SER A 122 -5.45 5.61 -3.91
CA SER A 122 -5.66 4.88 -2.66
C SER A 122 -4.47 3.96 -2.36
N GLU A 123 -4.06 3.13 -3.32
CA GLU A 123 -2.93 2.20 -3.15
C GLU A 123 -1.62 2.92 -2.81
N GLU A 124 -1.31 4.01 -3.50
CA GLU A 124 -0.14 4.85 -3.19
C GLU A 124 -0.23 5.45 -1.78
N ALA A 125 -1.41 5.91 -1.36
CA ALA A 125 -1.64 6.42 -0.01
C ALA A 125 -1.47 5.31 1.06
N SER A 126 -2.00 4.11 0.83
CA SER A 126 -1.83 2.95 1.71
C SER A 126 -0.35 2.59 1.87
N LEU A 127 0.41 2.60 0.76
CA LEU A 127 1.85 2.34 0.77
C LEU A 127 2.62 3.38 1.60
N GLN A 128 2.29 4.66 1.46
CA GLN A 128 2.89 5.73 2.26
C GLN A 128 2.55 5.57 3.74
N ALA A 129 1.28 5.29 4.06
CA ALA A 129 0.84 5.03 5.44
C ALA A 129 1.55 3.82 6.06
N MET A 130 1.74 2.75 5.28
CA MET A 130 2.44 1.55 5.71
C MET A 130 3.92 1.80 6.01
N GLU A 131 4.64 2.49 5.12
CA GLU A 131 6.07 2.78 5.34
C GLU A 131 6.25 3.75 6.52
N TRP A 132 5.38 4.74 6.68
CA TRP A 132 5.38 5.61 7.85
C TRP A 132 5.10 4.84 9.14
N LEU A 133 4.08 3.98 9.17
CA LEU A 133 3.79 3.14 10.33
C LEU A 133 4.98 2.26 10.67
N LYS A 134 5.59 1.61 9.68
CA LYS A 134 6.75 0.73 9.85
C LYS A 134 7.95 1.47 10.46
N ALA A 135 8.22 2.70 10.01
CA ALA A 135 9.30 3.53 10.53
C ALA A 135 9.01 4.04 11.96
N ASN A 136 7.76 4.40 12.26
CA ASN A 136 7.41 5.13 13.49
C ASN A 136 6.75 4.26 14.58
N ARG A 137 6.41 3.00 14.30
CA ARG A 137 5.62 2.11 15.18
C ARG A 137 6.10 2.09 16.63
N LYS A 138 7.43 2.06 16.84
CA LYS A 138 8.02 1.98 18.19
C LYS A 138 7.75 3.25 19.00
N ALA A 139 8.04 4.40 18.39
CA ALA A 139 7.86 5.73 19.00
C ALA A 139 6.37 6.05 19.19
N LEU A 140 5.56 5.82 18.15
CA LEU A 140 4.10 6.04 18.21
C LEU A 140 3.45 5.29 19.37
N ALA A 141 3.78 4.01 19.54
CA ALA A 141 3.21 3.21 20.61
C ALA A 141 3.66 3.67 22.01
N GLN A 142 4.89 4.16 22.13
CA GLN A 142 5.41 4.66 23.41
C GLN A 142 4.77 5.99 23.79
N GLU A 143 4.71 6.93 22.84
CA GLU A 143 4.09 8.24 23.05
C GLU A 143 2.58 8.11 23.30
N ALA A 144 1.89 7.21 22.59
CA ALA A 144 0.48 6.94 22.79
C ALA A 144 0.19 6.31 24.16
N ALA A 145 1.02 5.36 24.58
CA ALA A 145 0.91 4.74 25.90
C ALA A 145 1.13 5.79 27.01
N GLU A 146 2.17 6.62 26.88
CA GLU A 146 2.46 7.70 27.83
C GLU A 146 1.32 8.72 27.90
N ALA A 147 0.78 9.15 26.75
CA ALA A 147 -0.31 10.11 26.69
C ALA A 147 -1.60 9.57 27.34
N ALA A 148 -1.96 8.32 27.04
CA ALA A 148 -3.15 7.68 27.62
C ALA A 148 -3.01 7.46 29.13
N LEU A 149 -1.85 6.98 29.60
CA LEU A 149 -1.60 6.77 31.03
C LEU A 149 -1.63 8.11 31.78
N ARG A 150 -0.94 9.15 31.28
CA ARG A 150 -1.01 10.50 31.88
C ARG A 150 -2.44 11.00 31.99
N LYS A 151 -3.20 10.95 30.89
CA LYS A 151 -4.60 11.37 30.87
C LYS A 151 -5.44 10.66 31.94
N HIS A 152 -5.19 9.37 32.16
CA HIS A 152 -5.98 8.56 33.09
C HIS A 152 -5.52 8.68 34.56
N TYR A 153 -4.23 8.83 34.81
CA TYR A 153 -3.68 8.90 36.17
C TYR A 153 -3.60 10.33 36.72
N ASP A 154 -3.32 11.34 35.90
CA ASP A 154 -3.25 12.75 36.35
C ASP A 154 -4.64 13.29 36.76
N GLN A 155 -5.71 12.62 36.31
CA GLN A 155 -7.08 12.88 36.77
C GLN A 155 -7.35 12.39 38.21
N LYS A 156 -6.43 11.61 38.82
CA LYS A 156 -6.54 11.17 40.22
C LYS A 156 -5.71 12.09 41.12
N PRO A 157 -6.32 12.87 42.02
CA PRO A 157 -5.65 13.93 42.79
C PRO A 157 -4.57 13.44 43.79
N ASN A 158 -4.40 12.13 44.00
CA ASN A 158 -3.47 11.55 44.98
C ASN A 158 -2.20 10.95 44.39
N ASN A 159 -1.96 11.03 43.07
CA ASN A 159 -0.86 10.33 42.40
C ASN A 159 0.23 11.27 41.89
N ILE A 160 0.83 12.03 42.82
CA ILE A 160 2.03 12.83 42.57
C ILE A 160 3.22 11.90 42.84
N ASP A 161 4.06 11.62 41.84
CA ASP A 161 5.23 10.70 41.85
C ASP A 161 4.99 9.18 41.72
N THR A 162 4.15 8.73 40.79
CA THR A 162 4.24 7.32 40.35
C THR A 162 5.19 7.21 39.15
N ASP A 163 6.26 6.43 39.28
CA ASP A 163 7.14 6.06 38.16
C ASP A 163 6.39 5.08 37.23
N TYR A 164 5.74 5.63 36.19
CA TYR A 164 4.99 4.85 35.21
C TYR A 164 5.90 4.21 34.14
N SER A 165 7.22 4.29 34.24
CA SER A 165 8.15 3.83 33.18
C SER A 165 7.94 2.36 32.81
N GLY A 166 7.76 1.48 33.81
CA GLY A 166 7.46 0.06 33.59
C GLY A 166 6.10 -0.19 32.94
N ASP A 167 5.08 0.58 33.34
CA ASP A 167 3.73 0.48 32.77
C ASP A 167 3.68 0.99 31.33
N ILE A 168 4.40 2.08 31.02
CA ILE A 168 4.56 2.62 29.68
C ILE A 168 5.21 1.57 28.78
N GLU A 169 6.26 0.89 29.24
CA GLU A 169 6.92 -0.12 28.42
C GLU A 169 5.98 -1.28 28.09
N VAL A 170 5.32 -1.87 29.09
CA VAL A 170 4.37 -2.97 28.89
C VAL A 170 3.21 -2.54 27.99
N PHE A 171 2.60 -1.39 28.27
CA PHE A 171 1.45 -0.91 27.51
C PHE A 171 1.84 -0.53 26.08
N SER A 172 3.02 0.06 25.86
CA SER A 172 3.52 0.33 24.51
C SER A 172 3.69 -0.94 23.68
N GLN A 173 4.09 -2.07 24.29
CA GLN A 173 4.19 -3.34 23.59
C GLN A 173 2.82 -3.85 23.12
N GLU A 174 1.77 -3.62 23.91
CA GLU A 174 0.40 -3.96 23.55
C GLU A 174 -0.09 -3.09 22.39
N ILE A 175 0.09 -1.77 22.47
CA ILE A 175 -0.25 -0.84 21.38
C ILE A 175 0.48 -1.20 20.08
N ARG A 176 1.74 -1.66 20.15
CA ARG A 176 2.46 -2.15 18.96
C ARG A 176 1.77 -3.33 18.28
N LYS A 177 1.05 -4.20 19.01
CA LYS A 177 0.28 -5.30 18.43
C LYS A 177 -0.90 -4.77 17.61
N TYR A 178 -1.62 -3.77 18.12
CA TYR A 178 -2.68 -3.07 17.36
C TYR A 178 -2.11 -2.42 16.09
N LEU A 179 -1.01 -1.69 16.20
CA LEU A 179 -0.37 -1.06 15.03
C LEU A 179 0.13 -2.09 14.01
N LYS A 180 0.61 -3.25 14.45
CA LYS A 180 0.99 -4.36 13.56
C LYS A 180 -0.22 -4.96 12.84
N LEU A 181 -1.37 -5.05 13.52
CA LEU A 181 -2.61 -5.51 12.91
C LEU A 181 -3.09 -4.52 11.85
N ILE A 182 -3.11 -3.23 12.15
CA ILE A 182 -3.42 -2.16 11.18
C ILE A 182 -2.52 -2.24 9.96
N TYR A 183 -1.20 -2.35 10.17
CA TYR A 183 -0.25 -2.52 9.06
C TYR A 183 -0.59 -3.74 8.19
N SER A 184 -1.01 -4.85 8.81
CA SER A 184 -1.37 -6.08 8.08
C SER A 184 -2.67 -5.90 7.28
N CYS A 185 -3.65 -5.17 7.82
CA CYS A 185 -4.88 -4.81 7.11
C CYS A 185 -4.61 -3.93 5.90
N LEU A 186 -3.80 -2.89 6.06
CA LEU A 186 -3.39 -2.02 4.95
C LEU A 186 -2.63 -2.79 3.87
N LYS A 187 -1.77 -3.73 4.27
CA LYS A 187 -1.01 -4.56 3.33
C LYS A 187 -1.88 -5.50 2.49
N VAL A 188 -2.93 -6.04 3.09
CA VAL A 188 -3.85 -6.98 2.41
C VAL A 188 -5.00 -6.25 1.72
N GLY A 189 -5.27 -4.99 2.08
CA GLY A 189 -6.44 -4.23 1.62
C GLY A 189 -7.75 -4.79 2.18
N SER A 190 -7.71 -5.49 3.33
CA SER A 190 -8.89 -6.15 3.92
C SER A 190 -8.95 -5.96 5.43
N TRP A 191 -10.15 -5.63 5.90
CA TRP A 191 -10.46 -5.44 7.32
C TRP A 191 -10.82 -6.75 8.02
N GLU A 192 -11.04 -7.83 7.28
CA GLU A 192 -11.36 -9.15 7.84
C GLU A 192 -10.29 -9.67 8.81
N LEU A 193 -9.04 -9.24 8.62
CA LEU A 193 -7.95 -9.58 9.53
C LEU A 193 -8.14 -8.96 10.92
N MET A 194 -8.72 -7.76 11.02
CA MET A 194 -9.09 -7.17 12.30
C MET A 194 -10.22 -7.95 12.96
N ASP A 195 -11.26 -8.27 12.21
CA ASP A 195 -12.40 -9.03 12.73
C ASP A 195 -12.00 -10.39 13.26
N ARG A 196 -11.16 -11.10 12.49
CA ARG A 196 -10.61 -12.39 12.92
C ARG A 196 -9.75 -12.25 14.17
N ALA A 197 -8.87 -11.26 14.21
CA ALA A 197 -8.00 -11.03 15.38
C ALA A 197 -8.81 -10.71 16.65
N ILE A 198 -9.94 -10.00 16.51
CA ILE A 198 -10.87 -9.73 17.62
C ILE A 198 -11.59 -11.01 18.03
N GLN A 199 -12.18 -11.75 17.08
CA GLN A 199 -12.90 -13.00 17.36
C GLN A 199 -12.02 -14.05 18.03
N GLU A 200 -10.78 -14.18 17.57
CA GLU A 200 -9.80 -15.14 18.11
C GLU A 200 -9.07 -14.60 19.36
N SER A 201 -9.44 -13.41 19.85
CA SER A 201 -8.83 -12.79 21.04
C SER A 201 -7.30 -12.67 20.94
N LEU A 202 -6.79 -12.44 19.73
CA LEU A 202 -5.35 -12.28 19.45
C LEU A 202 -4.82 -10.89 19.85
N ILE A 203 -5.74 -9.99 20.20
CA ILE A 203 -5.45 -8.61 20.58
C ILE A 203 -5.42 -8.53 22.12
N PRO A 204 -4.34 -7.99 22.71
CA PRO A 204 -4.24 -7.87 24.16
C PRO A 204 -5.21 -6.82 24.69
N VAL A 205 -5.98 -7.20 25.71
CA VAL A 205 -6.83 -6.31 26.51
C VAL A 205 -6.57 -6.63 27.98
N ASN A 206 -5.37 -6.28 28.44
CA ASN A 206 -4.90 -6.60 29.79
C ASN A 206 -5.12 -5.44 30.78
N ARG A 207 -5.61 -4.31 30.28
CA ARG A 207 -5.80 -3.05 31.01
C ARG A 207 -7.20 -2.50 30.73
N ASP A 208 -7.51 -1.37 31.36
CA ASP A 208 -8.76 -0.64 31.12
C ASP A 208 -8.94 -0.36 29.61
N LEU A 209 -10.10 -0.70 29.08
CA LEU A 209 -10.49 -0.48 27.68
C LEU A 209 -10.30 0.98 27.26
N GLN A 210 -10.58 1.91 28.18
CA GLN A 210 -10.47 3.34 27.91
C GLN A 210 -9.03 3.77 27.63
N LEU A 211 -8.03 3.09 28.21
CA LEU A 211 -6.62 3.38 27.92
C LEU A 211 -6.28 3.05 26.46
N TYR A 212 -6.78 1.94 25.92
CA TYR A 212 -6.54 1.58 24.52
C TYR A 212 -7.26 2.56 23.58
N VAL A 213 -8.49 2.94 23.90
CA VAL A 213 -9.24 3.95 23.14
C VAL A 213 -8.48 5.27 23.12
N ASP A 214 -8.04 5.76 24.28
CA ASP A 214 -7.31 7.02 24.39
C ASP A 214 -5.95 6.98 23.66
N ALA A 215 -5.23 5.85 23.72
CA ALA A 215 -3.97 5.68 23.00
C ALA A 215 -4.17 5.68 21.48
N LEU A 216 -5.18 4.97 20.97
CA LEU A 216 -5.48 4.95 19.53
C LEU A 216 -6.01 6.30 19.04
N ASP A 217 -6.83 6.97 19.85
CA ASP A 217 -7.33 8.31 19.54
C ASP A 217 -6.20 9.36 19.50
N PHE A 218 -5.22 9.25 20.41
CA PHE A 218 -4.00 10.06 20.37
C PHE A 218 -3.23 9.85 19.05
N ILE A 219 -3.04 8.60 18.62
CA ILE A 219 -2.36 8.30 17.36
C ILE A 219 -3.12 8.91 16.18
N LYS A 220 -4.44 8.75 16.14
CA LYS A 220 -5.29 9.32 15.09
C LYS A 220 -5.17 10.85 15.05
N ASN A 221 -5.50 11.51 16.15
CA ASN A 221 -5.71 12.95 16.17
C ASN A 221 -4.41 13.75 16.25
N GLN A 222 -3.36 13.21 16.87
CA GLN A 222 -2.12 13.95 17.09
C GLN A 222 -0.94 13.45 16.26
N LYS A 223 -1.00 12.25 15.67
CA LYS A 223 0.12 11.72 14.86
C LYS A 223 -0.26 11.62 13.39
N VAL A 224 -1.37 10.95 13.08
CA VAL A 224 -1.82 10.77 11.70
C VAL A 224 -2.24 12.10 11.10
N SER A 225 -3.08 12.88 11.79
CA SER A 225 -3.54 14.21 11.31
C SER A 225 -2.41 15.23 11.08
N LEU A 226 -1.27 15.07 11.75
CA LEU A 226 -0.09 15.93 11.53
C LEU A 226 0.84 15.41 10.42
N SER A 227 0.83 14.09 10.18
CA SER A 227 1.78 13.46 9.25
C SER A 227 1.25 13.31 7.83
N PHE A 228 -0.08 13.36 7.66
CA PHE A 228 -0.73 13.11 6.38
C PHE A 228 -1.74 14.20 6.03
N ALA A 229 -1.87 14.47 4.72
CA ALA A 229 -3.08 15.12 4.22
C ALA A 229 -4.31 14.20 4.45
N PRO A 230 -5.53 14.75 4.57
CA PRO A 230 -6.73 13.96 4.87
C PRO A 230 -6.92 12.75 3.95
N GLU A 231 -6.63 12.91 2.66
CA GLU A 231 -6.76 11.86 1.64
C GLU A 231 -5.71 10.76 1.80
N GLN A 232 -4.48 11.11 2.22
CA GLN A 232 -3.35 10.18 2.33
C GLN A 232 -3.44 9.33 3.62
N GLY A 233 -3.98 9.90 4.69
CA GLY A 233 -4.16 9.23 5.97
C GLY A 233 -5.50 8.50 6.11
N ASN A 234 -6.38 8.56 5.10
CA ASN A 234 -7.78 8.15 5.23
C ASN A 234 -7.92 6.67 5.65
N GLU A 235 -7.25 5.74 4.96
CA GLU A 235 -7.36 4.31 5.27
C GLU A 235 -6.82 3.97 6.67
N LEU A 236 -5.73 4.63 7.07
CA LEU A 236 -5.15 4.48 8.41
C LEU A 236 -6.12 5.02 9.47
N THR A 237 -6.72 6.18 9.21
CA THR A 237 -7.74 6.77 10.09
C THR A 237 -8.95 5.85 10.22
N LEU A 238 -9.44 5.28 9.12
CA LEU A 238 -10.55 4.32 9.14
C LEU A 238 -10.23 3.07 9.96
N CYS A 239 -9.00 2.54 9.84
CA CYS A 239 -8.54 1.42 10.65
C CYS A 239 -8.52 1.76 12.15
N LEU A 240 -8.06 2.96 12.51
CA LEU A 240 -8.04 3.44 13.89
C LEU A 240 -9.45 3.66 14.43
N ASP A 241 -10.33 4.30 13.66
CA ASP A 241 -11.73 4.54 14.03
C ASP A 241 -12.49 3.23 14.24
N TYR A 242 -12.22 2.22 13.39
CA TYR A 242 -12.79 0.90 13.56
C TYR A 242 -12.40 0.29 14.92
N LEU A 243 -11.11 0.31 15.25
CA LEU A 243 -10.60 -0.22 16.52
C LEU A 243 -11.13 0.56 17.73
N ILE A 244 -11.12 1.90 17.67
CA ILE A 244 -11.66 2.77 18.72
C ILE A 244 -13.12 2.45 19.02
N LYS A 245 -13.91 2.18 17.97
CA LYS A 245 -15.34 1.85 18.12
C LYS A 245 -15.57 0.44 18.62
N ILE A 246 -14.76 -0.53 18.19
CA ILE A 246 -15.02 -1.96 18.44
C ILE A 246 -14.50 -2.43 19.81
N ILE A 247 -13.40 -1.85 20.31
CA ILE A 247 -12.77 -2.24 21.58
C ILE A 247 -13.77 -2.19 22.74
N PRO A 248 -14.55 -1.10 22.96
CA PRO A 248 -15.51 -1.04 24.06
C PRO A 248 -16.73 -1.95 23.91
N ILE A 249 -16.95 -2.53 22.73
CA ILE A 249 -18.15 -3.32 22.41
C ILE A 249 -17.86 -4.82 22.49
N ARG A 250 -16.67 -5.24 22.04
CA ARG A 250 -16.31 -6.64 21.84
C ARG A 250 -15.43 -7.23 22.93
N PHE A 251 -14.87 -6.39 23.81
CA PHE A 251 -14.04 -6.77 24.95
C PHE A 251 -14.63 -6.17 26.23
#